data_AF-A0A7R9IR96-F1
#
_entry.id   AF-A0A7R9IR96-F1
#
_cell.length_a   1.000
_cell.length_b   1.000
_cell.length_c   1.000
_cell.angle_alpha   90.00
_cell.angle_beta   90.00
_cell.angle_gamma   90.00
#
_symmetry.space_group_name_H-M   'P 1'
#
loop_
_entity.id
_entity.type
_entity.pdbx_description
1 polymer ?
#
loop_
_entity_poly.entity_id
_entity_poly.type
_entity_poly.pdbx_seq_one_letter_code
_entity_poly.pdbx_strand_id
1 'polypeptide(L)'
;MVFGLPEQGKFHNTLLFVCGLGQIAMVCQLYLSSYLLPAAQCDFQMTAQEKGLLNSISYAGVILSSPLWGFLADTQGRKKILILSLAADGIIGVLSSFAPTYGIFLAFRFFNGF
;
A
#
# COMPACT_ATOMS: atom_id res chain seq x y z
N MET A 1 -1.75 -26.29 22.45
CA MET A 1 -3.03 -26.10 21.73
C MET A 1 -2.68 -25.54 20.35
N VAL A 2 -2.89 -26.15 19.18
CA VAL A 2 -3.24 -27.50 18.72
C VAL A 2 -2.48 -27.58 17.38
N PHE A 3 -1.37 -28.33 17.31
CA PHE A 3 -0.66 -28.59 16.04
C PHE A 3 -0.91 -30.05 15.68
N GLY A 4 -2.05 -30.30 15.06
CA GLY A 4 -2.45 -31.62 14.61
C GLY A 4 -3.05 -31.47 13.22
N LEU A 5 -2.25 -31.85 12.21
CA LEU A 5 -2.58 -32.34 10.85
C LEU A 5 -1.48 -31.88 9.86
N PRO A 6 -0.72 -32.80 9.22
CA PRO A 6 0.43 -32.47 8.35
C PRO A 6 0.07 -31.65 7.09
N GLU A 7 -1.21 -31.59 6.72
CA GLU A 7 -1.71 -30.74 5.64
C GLU A 7 -1.85 -29.25 6.03
N GLN A 8 -2.01 -28.93 7.31
CA GLN A 8 -2.21 -27.55 7.78
C GLN A 8 -0.90 -26.72 7.81
N GLY A 9 0.25 -27.39 7.96
CA GLY A 9 1.55 -26.72 7.98
C GLY A 9 1.92 -26.06 6.65
N LYS A 10 1.59 -26.69 5.51
CA LYS A 10 1.86 -26.14 4.18
C LYS A 10 1.02 -24.88 3.92
N PHE A 11 -0.27 -24.92 4.25
CA PHE A 11 -1.17 -23.77 4.08
C PHE A 11 -0.78 -22.59 4.96
N HIS A 12 -0.45 -22.85 6.24
CA HIS A 12 0.02 -21.82 7.16
C HIS A 12 1.33 -21.19 6.69
N ASN A 13 2.31 -22.00 6.27
CA ASN A 13 3.59 -21.51 5.77
C ASN A 13 3.43 -20.71 4.47
N THR A 14 2.57 -21.15 3.54
CA THR A 14 2.25 -20.39 2.32
C THR A 14 1.59 -19.05 2.65
N LEU A 15 0.65 -19.01 3.62
CA LEU A 15 0.02 -17.76 4.04
C LEU A 15 1.03 -16.80 4.66
N LEU A 16 1.94 -17.32 5.49
CA LEU A 16 3.03 -16.55 6.11
C LEU A 16 3.96 -15.96 5.04
N PHE A 17 4.31 -16.75 4.03
CA PHE A 17 5.16 -16.31 2.92
C PHE A 17 4.48 -15.22 2.08
N VAL A 18 3.20 -15.39 1.73
CA VAL A 18 2.45 -14.41 0.93
C VAL A 18 2.22 -13.11 1.71
N CYS A 19 1.90 -13.20 3.00
CA CYS A 19 1.75 -12.02 3.86
C CYS A 19 3.09 -11.28 4.03
N GLY A 20 4.19 -12.03 4.21
CA GLY A 20 5.54 -11.48 4.28
C GLY A 20 5.96 -10.77 3.00
N LEU A 21 5.70 -11.36 1.83
CA LEU A 21 5.95 -10.72 0.54
C LEU A 21 5.12 -9.44 0.36
N GLY A 22 3.85 -9.45 0.77
CA GLY A 22 3.00 -8.25 0.76
C GLY A 22 3.55 -7.13 1.65
N GLN A 23 4.04 -7.47 2.85
CA GLN A 23 4.70 -6.51 3.73
C GLN A 23 5.99 -5.94 3.13
N ILE A 24 6.81 -6.77 2.49
CA ILE A 24 8.03 -6.31 1.81
C ILE A 24 7.68 -5.33 0.68
N ALA A 25 6.63 -5.62 -0.10
CA ALA A 25 6.18 -4.73 -1.17
C ALA A 25 5.76 -3.35 -0.65
N MET A 26 4.94 -3.31 0.41
CA MET A 26 4.51 -2.07 1.06
C MET A 26 5.70 -1.27 1.63
N VAL A 27 6.62 -1.94 2.30
CA VAL A 27 7.83 -1.30 2.84
C VAL A 27 8.69 -0.73 1.70
N CYS A 28 8.84 -1.47 0.60
CA CYS A 28 9.56 -1.00 -0.58
C CYS A 28 8.94 0.29 -1.15
N GLN A 29 7.61 0.38 -1.25
CA GLN A 29 6.91 1.60 -1.69
C GLN A 29 7.12 2.79 -0.74
N LEU A 30 7.08 2.57 0.57
CA LEU A 30 7.35 3.62 1.55
C LEU A 30 8.78 4.18 1.39
N TYR A 31 9.77 3.31 1.18
CA TYR A 31 11.13 3.74 0.88
C TYR A 31 11.24 4.45 -0.47
N LEU A 32 10.60 3.92 -1.52
CA LEU A 32 10.57 4.53 -2.85
C LEU A 32 10.02 5.96 -2.82
N SER A 33 9.04 6.22 -1.95
CA SER A 33 8.43 7.53 -1.75
C SER A 33 9.42 8.57 -1.25
N SER A 34 10.40 8.17 -0.42
CA SER A 34 11.49 9.03 0.03
C SER A 34 12.43 9.45 -1.11
N TYR A 35 12.61 8.58 -2.11
CA TYR A 35 13.41 8.87 -3.31
C TYR A 35 12.62 9.62 -4.39
N LEU A 36 11.31 9.38 -4.49
CA LEU A 36 10.41 10.08 -5.41
C LEU A 36 10.22 11.55 -5.02
N LEU A 37 10.26 11.88 -3.73
CA LEU A 37 10.02 13.24 -3.24
C LEU A 37 10.96 14.31 -3.87
N PRO A 38 12.29 14.13 -3.95
CA PRO A 38 13.17 15.08 -4.62
C PRO A 38 12.99 15.10 -6.14
N ALA A 39 12.64 13.98 -6.77
CA ALA A 39 12.37 13.94 -8.22
C ALA A 39 11.09 14.71 -8.57
N ALA A 40 10.00 14.45 -7.85
CA ALA A 40 8.72 15.14 -8.01
C ALA A 40 8.82 16.65 -7.67
N GLN A 41 9.71 17.02 -6.75
CA GLN A 41 9.98 18.43 -6.45
C GLN A 41 10.57 19.17 -7.66
N CYS A 42 11.45 18.54 -8.44
CA CYS A 42 12.03 19.17 -9.64
C CYS A 42 10.99 19.36 -10.75
N ASP A 43 10.06 18.39 -10.91
CA ASP A 43 9.03 18.44 -11.96
C ASP A 43 7.89 19.41 -11.62
N PHE A 44 7.42 19.43 -10.37
CA PHE A 44 6.26 20.23 -9.95
C PHE A 44 6.60 21.54 -9.22
N GLN A 45 7.89 21.86 -9.03
CA GLN A 45 8.37 23.03 -8.28
C GLN A 45 7.71 23.20 -6.90
N MET A 46 7.57 22.09 -6.15
CA MET A 46 6.82 22.06 -4.89
C MET A 46 7.48 22.87 -3.76
N THR A 47 6.65 23.60 -3.03
CA THR A 47 6.99 24.29 -1.77
C THR A 47 7.26 23.30 -0.63
N ALA A 48 7.89 23.76 0.46
CA ALA A 48 8.19 22.90 1.61
C ALA A 48 6.92 22.33 2.27
N GLN A 49 5.84 23.11 2.28
CA GLN A 49 4.54 22.75 2.84
C GLN A 49 3.89 21.61 2.05
N GLU A 50 3.93 21.68 0.72
CA GLU A 50 3.36 20.67 -0.17
C GLU A 50 4.06 19.31 -0.07
N LYS A 51 5.36 19.30 0.21
CA LYS A 51 6.12 18.06 0.48
C LYS A 51 5.67 17.40 1.77
N GLY A 52 5.47 18.20 2.82
CA GLY A 52 4.92 17.73 4.09
C GLY A 52 3.53 17.13 3.89
N LEU A 53 2.67 17.84 3.16
CA LEU A 53 1.29 17.41 2.88
C LEU A 53 1.25 16.09 2.10
N LEU A 54 2.10 15.94 1.08
CA LEU A 54 2.22 14.72 0.29
C LEU A 54 2.66 13.50 1.12
N ASN A 55 3.54 13.70 2.09
CA ASN A 55 3.93 12.62 2.98
C ASN A 55 2.80 12.28 3.97
N SER A 56 2.20 13.30 4.59
CA SER A 56 1.10 13.13 5.55
C SER A 56 -0.14 12.48 4.94
N ILE A 57 -0.49 12.80 3.70
CA ILE A 57 -1.70 12.25 3.06
C ILE A 57 -1.59 10.75 2.79
N SER A 58 -0.37 10.24 2.56
CA SER A 58 -0.11 8.81 2.39
C SER A 58 -0.40 8.05 3.69
N TYR A 59 0.06 8.58 4.84
CA TYR A 59 -0.26 8.00 6.15
C TYR A 59 -1.75 8.15 6.51
N ALA A 60 -2.36 9.27 6.14
CA ALA A 60 -3.79 9.49 6.35
C ALA A 60 -4.63 8.44 5.59
N GLY A 61 -4.27 8.12 4.34
CA GLY A 61 -4.90 7.04 3.56
C GLY A 61 -4.89 5.71 4.31
N VAL A 62 -3.71 5.29 4.78
CA VAL A 62 -3.53 4.02 5.52
C VAL A 62 -4.35 3.97 6.81
N ILE A 63 -4.39 5.07 7.56
CA ILE A 63 -5.16 5.15 8.81
C ILE A 63 -6.65 4.99 8.52
N LEU A 64 -7.16 5.64 7.47
CA LEU A 64 -8.57 5.60 7.11
C LEU A 64 -8.99 4.25 6.53
N SER A 65 -8.10 3.58 5.78
CA SER A 65 -8.43 2.33 5.11
C SER A 65 -8.22 1.08 5.97
N SER A 66 -7.32 1.13 6.95
CA SER A 66 -7.02 0.04 7.89
C SER A 66 -8.26 -0.66 8.47
N PRO A 67 -9.25 0.04 9.06
CA PRO A 67 -10.44 -0.62 9.60
C PRO A 67 -11.33 -1.22 8.51
N LEU A 68 -11.40 -0.60 7.33
CA LEU A 68 -12.21 -1.08 6.20
C LEU A 68 -11.66 -2.40 5.65
N TRP A 69 -10.36 -2.44 5.35
CA TRP A 69 -9.71 -3.64 4.85
C TRP A 69 -9.61 -4.73 5.92
N GLY A 70 -9.44 -4.36 7.19
CA GLY A 70 -9.48 -5.30 8.31
C GLY A 70 -10.83 -6.02 8.39
N PHE A 71 -11.93 -5.26 8.34
CA PHE A 71 -13.28 -5.84 8.32
C PHE A 71 -13.54 -6.69 7.07
N LEU A 72 -13.09 -6.24 5.90
CA LEU A 72 -13.21 -7.02 4.66
C LEU A 72 -12.41 -8.33 4.73
N ALA A 73 -11.21 -8.29 5.31
CA ALA A 73 -10.33 -9.46 5.45
C ALA A 73 -10.93 -10.54 6.35
N ASP A 74 -11.64 -10.13 7.39
CA ASP A 74 -12.29 -11.05 8.33
C ASP A 74 -13.62 -11.61 7.78
N THR A 75 -14.31 -10.91 6.88
CA THR A 75 -15.60 -11.34 6.30
C THR A 75 -15.49 -12.12 4.99
N GLN A 76 -14.63 -11.70 4.06
CA GLN A 76 -14.49 -12.27 2.71
C GLN A 76 -13.35 -13.29 2.59
N GLY A 77 -12.56 -13.44 3.66
CA GLY A 77 -11.41 -14.34 3.74
C GLY A 77 -10.08 -13.65 3.40
N ARG A 78 -9.10 -13.80 4.30
CA ARG A 78 -7.80 -13.09 4.28
C ARG A 78 -7.01 -13.21 2.98
N LYS A 79 -6.98 -14.40 2.35
CA LYS A 79 -6.19 -14.62 1.12
C LYS A 79 -6.70 -13.79 -0.06
N LYS A 80 -8.03 -13.71 -0.25
CA LYS A 80 -8.62 -12.97 -1.38
C LYS A 80 -8.40 -11.47 -1.22
N ILE A 81 -8.65 -10.97 -0.02
CA ILE A 81 -8.47 -9.55 0.29
C ILE A 81 -7.01 -9.12 0.12
N LEU A 82 -6.05 -9.92 0.58
CA LEU A 82 -4.63 -9.59 0.45
C LEU A 82 -4.15 -9.57 -1.01
N ILE A 83 -4.67 -10.45 -1.88
CA ILE A 83 -4.37 -10.40 -3.33
C ILE A 83 -5.03 -9.18 -3.97
N LEU A 84 -6.27 -8.87 -3.58
CA LEU A 84 -7.03 -7.77 -4.15
C LEU A 84 -6.44 -6.40 -3.75
N SER A 85 -6.02 -6.24 -2.50
CA SER A 85 -5.34 -5.03 -2.02
C SER A 85 -4.00 -4.83 -2.73
N LEU A 86 -3.20 -5.90 -2.89
CA LEU A 86 -1.92 -5.82 -3.60
C LEU A 86 -2.10 -5.49 -5.09
N ALA A 87 -3.13 -6.04 -5.74
CA ALA A 87 -3.45 -5.72 -7.12
C ALA A 87 -3.96 -4.28 -7.28
N ALA A 88 -4.84 -3.82 -6.40
CA ALA A 88 -5.32 -2.44 -6.40
C ALA A 88 -4.18 -1.45 -6.19
N ASP A 89 -3.32 -1.71 -5.21
CA ASP A 89 -2.13 -0.91 -4.91
C ASP A 89 -1.17 -0.84 -6.13
N GLY A 90 -0.92 -1.96 -6.79
CA GLY A 90 -0.12 -2.00 -8.02
C GLY A 90 -0.73 -1.20 -9.17
N ILE A 91 -2.05 -1.30 -9.40
CA ILE A 91 -2.76 -0.54 -10.44
C ILE A 91 -2.68 0.96 -10.16
N ILE A 92 -2.93 1.36 -8.91
CA ILE A 92 -2.87 2.76 -8.48
C ILE A 92 -1.43 3.29 -8.60
N GLY A 93 -0.43 2.49 -8.25
CA GLY A 93 0.98 2.85 -8.40
C GLY A 93 1.37 3.10 -9.86
N VAL A 94 0.91 2.26 -10.79
CA VAL A 94 1.12 2.47 -12.23
C VAL A 94 0.40 3.72 -12.71
N LEU A 95 -0.86 3.93 -12.32
CA LEU A 95 -1.62 5.14 -12.64
C LEU A 95 -0.96 6.41 -12.10
N SER A 96 -0.39 6.35 -10.90
CA SER A 96 0.33 7.44 -10.27
C SER A 96 1.53 7.90 -11.10
N SER A 97 2.20 6.98 -11.81
CA SER A 97 3.32 7.32 -12.70
C SER A 97 2.91 8.14 -13.93
N PHE A 98 1.62 8.15 -14.30
CA PHE A 98 1.08 8.95 -15.39
C PHE A 98 0.47 10.29 -14.93
N ALA A 99 0.58 10.64 -13.64
CA ALA A 99 -0.03 11.84 -13.09
C ALA A 99 0.61 13.12 -13.67
N PRO A 100 -0.14 13.97 -14.41
CA PRO A 100 0.41 15.14 -15.07
C PRO A 100 0.46 16.39 -14.17
N THR A 101 -0.19 16.37 -13.00
CA THR A 101 -0.28 17.52 -12.08
C THR A 101 -0.12 17.09 -10.63
N TYR A 102 0.39 18.02 -9.79
CA TYR A 102 0.59 17.79 -8.35
C TYR A 102 -0.68 17.31 -7.63
N GLY A 103 -1.84 17.90 -7.93
CA GLY A 103 -3.11 17.51 -7.29
C GLY A 103 -3.54 16.08 -7.62
N ILE A 104 -3.33 15.64 -8.87
CA ILE A 104 -3.63 14.26 -9.29
C ILE A 104 -2.64 13.29 -8.64
N PHE A 105 -1.36 13.66 -8.56
CA PHE A 105 -0.34 12.87 -7.86
C PHE A 105 -0.66 12.72 -6.36
N LEU A 106 -1.11 13.80 -5.71
CA LEU A 106 -1.55 13.81 -4.32
C LEU A 106 -2.76 12.87 -4.10
N ALA A 107 -3.76 12.93 -4.98
CA ALA A 107 -4.92 12.05 -4.93
C ALA A 107 -4.53 10.57 -5.10
N PHE A 108 -3.66 10.26 -6.08
CA PHE A 108 -3.17 8.89 -6.26
C PHE A 108 -2.40 8.38 -5.05
N ARG A 109 -1.65 9.24 -4.34
CA ARG A 109 -0.99 8.83 -3.09
C ARG A 109 -1.93 8.58 -1.94
N PHE A 110 -3.02 9.34 -1.84
CA PHE A 110 -4.08 9.01 -0.90
C PHE A 110 -4.69 7.64 -1.19
N PHE A 111 -5.04 7.38 -2.45
CA PHE A 111 -5.62 6.09 -2.86
C PHE A 111 -4.64 4.93 -2.77
N ASN A 112 -3.35 5.15 -2.97
CA ASN A 112 -2.33 4.11 -2.81
C ASN A 112 -2.21 3.67 -1.35
N GLY A 113 -2.39 4.60 -0.41
CA GLY A 113 -2.52 4.27 1.01
C GLY A 113 -3.89 3.72 1.41
N PHE A 114 -4.91 3.81 0.53
CA PHE A 114 -6.26 3.35 0.83
C PHE A 114 -6.43 1.87 0.49
#